data_AF-A0A7S2I1B5-F1
#
_entry.id   AF-A0A7S2I1B5-F1
#
_cell.length_a   1.000
_cell.length_b   1.000
_cell.length_c   1.000
_cell.angle_alpha   90.00
_cell.angle_beta   90.00
_cell.angle_gamma   90.00
#
_symmetry.space_group_name_H-M   'P 1'
#
loop_
_entity.id
_entity.type
_entity.pdbx_description
1 polymer ?
#
loop_
_entity_poly.entity_id
_entity_poly.type
_entity_poly.pdbx_seq_one_letter_code
_entity_poly.pdbx_strand_id
1 'polypeptide(L)'
;YNQMCPYTEDWRAGCRRALHERLGLSGVWQDLHLHEDKNSYSYHTEDNVQSPGYPGLRTLYCIHQITLRVVDPENSQIIGLPQGQEFATTEGDFNFNGQHDEDGLPIGSQLNIWMWARDKP
;
A
#
# COMPACT_ATOMS: atom_id res chain seq x y z
N TYR A 1 22.19 6.12 -8.68
CA TYR A 1 20.81 5.77 -9.05
C TYR A 1 19.89 6.85 -8.52
N ASN A 2 19.19 7.52 -9.43
CA ASN A 2 18.54 8.80 -9.17
C ASN A 2 17.21 8.58 -8.43
N GLN A 3 17.09 9.11 -7.21
CA GLN A 3 15.84 9.11 -6.43
C GLN A 3 14.72 9.88 -7.13
N MET A 4 15.08 10.70 -8.13
CA MET A 4 14.17 11.42 -9.01
C MET A 4 14.12 10.73 -10.37
N CYS A 5 13.29 9.71 -10.50
CA CYS A 5 12.88 9.22 -11.81
C CYS A 5 11.83 10.18 -12.37
N PRO A 6 12.04 10.82 -13.53
CA PRO A 6 11.09 11.79 -14.08
C PRO A 6 9.77 11.17 -14.52
N TYR A 7 9.71 9.83 -14.60
CA TYR A 7 8.53 9.08 -15.01
C TYR A 7 7.64 8.64 -13.83
N THR A 8 8.08 8.87 -12.59
CA THR A 8 7.33 8.48 -11.39
C THR A 8 6.93 9.70 -10.57
N GLU A 9 5.86 9.58 -9.80
CA GLU A 9 5.55 10.55 -8.75
C GLU A 9 6.60 10.53 -7.63
N ASP A 10 6.55 11.53 -6.75
CA ASP A 10 7.33 11.50 -5.51
C ASP A 10 6.90 10.30 -4.64
N TRP A 11 7.88 9.50 -4.22
CA TRP A 11 7.58 8.25 -3.53
C TRP A 11 6.95 8.48 -2.14
N ARG A 12 7.22 9.60 -1.47
CA ARG A 12 6.59 9.90 -0.17
C ARG A 12 5.13 10.23 -0.37
N ALA A 13 4.80 11.02 -1.38
CA ALA A 13 3.41 11.28 -1.77
C ALA A 13 2.68 9.98 -2.15
N GLY A 14 3.30 9.14 -2.99
CA GLY A 14 2.76 7.84 -3.38
C GLY A 14 2.56 6.90 -2.19
N CYS A 15 3.51 6.83 -1.26
CA CYS A 15 3.41 6.04 -0.04
C CYS A 15 2.26 6.51 0.85
N ARG A 16 2.16 7.82 1.12
CA ARG A 16 1.08 8.40 1.94
C ARG A 16 -0.29 8.08 1.36
N ARG A 17 -0.41 8.18 0.04
CA ARG A 17 -1.63 7.85 -0.71
C ARG A 17 -1.94 6.36 -0.64
N ALA A 18 -0.95 5.48 -0.84
CA ALA A 18 -1.15 4.03 -0.76
C ALA A 18 -1.59 3.58 0.65
N LEU A 19 -1.02 4.14 1.71
CA LEU A 19 -1.44 3.85 3.09
C LEU A 19 -2.87 4.31 3.37
N HIS A 20 -3.29 5.42 2.76
CA HIS A 20 -4.66 5.90 2.86
C HIS A 20 -5.64 5.02 2.07
N GLU A 21 -5.38 4.81 0.78
CA GLU A 21 -6.28 4.11 -0.14
C GLU A 21 -6.38 2.61 0.19
N ARG A 22 -5.27 1.96 0.54
CA ARG A 22 -5.23 0.51 0.74
C ARG A 22 -5.44 0.08 2.19
N LEU A 23 -4.93 0.87 3.14
CA LEU A 23 -5.02 0.55 4.58
C LEU A 23 -6.04 1.42 5.33
N GLY A 24 -6.65 2.42 4.69
CA GLY A 24 -7.59 3.33 5.35
C GLY A 24 -6.92 4.28 6.36
N LEU A 25 -5.59 4.39 6.35
CA LEU A 25 -4.86 5.18 7.36
C LEU A 25 -4.93 6.66 7.00
N SER A 26 -5.66 7.44 7.79
CA SER A 26 -5.76 8.88 7.58
C SER A 26 -4.38 9.55 7.65
N GLY A 27 -4.19 10.65 6.92
CA GLY A 27 -2.91 11.38 6.94
C GLY A 27 -2.50 11.80 8.35
N VAL A 28 -3.46 12.23 9.18
CA VAL A 28 -3.20 12.58 10.59
C VAL A 28 -2.74 11.36 11.39
N TRP A 29 -3.36 10.21 11.18
CA TRP A 29 -2.95 8.98 11.85
C TRP A 29 -1.53 8.58 11.44
N GLN A 30 -1.21 8.64 10.13
CA GLN A 30 0.13 8.35 9.62
C GLN A 30 1.18 9.26 10.24
N ASP A 31 0.94 10.58 10.27
CA ASP A 31 1.87 11.57 10.81
C ASP A 31 2.10 11.37 12.34
N LEU A 32 1.10 10.84 13.07
CA LEU A 32 1.18 10.61 14.52
C LEU A 32 1.80 9.25 14.90
N HIS A 33 1.53 8.20 14.12
CA HIS A 33 1.84 6.83 14.51
C HIS A 33 2.95 6.17 13.69
N LEU A 34 3.37 6.76 12.56
CA LEU A 34 4.41 6.20 11.69
C LEU A 34 5.66 7.07 11.67
N HIS A 35 6.81 6.43 11.80
CA HIS A 35 8.12 7.06 11.70
C HIS A 35 8.98 6.39 10.62
N GLU A 36 9.43 7.16 9.63
CA GLU A 36 10.32 6.71 8.55
C GLU A 36 11.68 6.27 9.10
N ASP A 37 12.07 5.03 8.82
CA ASP A 37 13.45 4.59 8.98
C ASP A 37 14.26 4.98 7.73
N LYS A 38 14.87 6.15 7.78
CA LYS A 38 15.62 6.73 6.65
C LYS A 38 16.77 5.85 6.18
N ASN A 39 17.29 4.96 7.03
CA ASN A 39 18.43 4.10 6.70
C ASN A 39 18.01 2.85 5.92
N SER A 40 16.73 2.47 5.94
CA SER A 40 16.24 1.29 5.22
C SER A 40 15.77 1.59 3.80
N TYR A 41 15.69 2.87 3.44
CA TYR A 41 15.27 3.28 2.11
C TYR A 41 16.23 2.74 1.04
N SER A 42 15.66 2.10 0.03
CA SER A 42 16.41 1.71 -1.17
C SER A 42 15.58 1.91 -2.42
N TYR A 43 16.27 2.15 -3.53
CA TYR A 43 15.66 2.34 -4.84
C TYR A 43 16.39 1.49 -5.86
N HIS A 44 15.62 0.73 -6.65
CA HIS A 44 16.12 -0.06 -7.75
C HIS A 44 15.13 -0.06 -8.92
N THR A 45 15.62 -0.43 -10.09
CA THR A 45 14.82 -0.49 -11.31
C THR A 45 14.89 -1.87 -11.92
N GLU A 46 13.77 -2.38 -12.40
CA GLU A 46 13.71 -3.59 -13.21
C GLU A 46 13.32 -3.17 -14.63
N ASP A 47 14.30 -3.19 -15.54
CA ASP A 47 14.08 -2.83 -16.95
C ASP A 47 13.74 -4.09 -17.76
N ASN A 48 13.05 -3.88 -18.88
CA ASN A 48 12.77 -4.88 -19.89
C ASN A 48 11.94 -6.08 -19.38
N VAL A 49 11.05 -5.84 -18.42
CA VAL A 49 10.14 -6.87 -17.91
C VAL A 49 8.97 -7.05 -18.88
N GLN A 50 8.70 -8.29 -19.28
CA GLN A 50 7.58 -8.60 -20.18
C GLN A 50 6.25 -8.34 -19.47
N SER A 51 5.38 -7.51 -20.07
CA SER A 51 4.04 -7.28 -19.54
C SER A 51 3.18 -8.56 -19.63
N PRO A 52 2.60 -9.05 -18.51
CA PRO A 52 1.80 -10.29 -18.52
C PRO A 52 0.56 -10.21 -19.42
N GLY A 53 -0.03 -9.02 -19.56
CA GLY A 53 -1.27 -8.81 -20.32
C GLY A 53 -1.07 -8.41 -21.78
N TYR A 54 0.15 -8.07 -22.19
CA TYR A 54 0.44 -7.51 -23.51
C TYR A 54 1.74 -8.06 -24.09
N PRO A 55 1.67 -9.10 -24.94
CA PRO A 55 2.84 -9.67 -25.61
C PRO A 55 3.61 -8.62 -26.40
N GLY A 56 4.94 -8.63 -26.26
CA GLY A 56 5.83 -7.66 -26.92
C GLY A 56 5.96 -6.31 -26.21
N LEU A 57 5.08 -5.98 -25.24
CA LEU A 57 5.22 -4.79 -24.43
C LEU A 57 6.26 -5.00 -23.31
N ARG A 58 7.23 -4.11 -23.24
CA ARG A 58 8.30 -4.09 -22.23
C ARG A 58 7.97 -3.02 -21.18
N THR A 59 8.17 -3.38 -19.92
CA THR A 59 7.90 -2.54 -18.76
C THR A 59 9.20 -2.23 -18.03
N LEU A 60 9.33 -0.97 -17.60
CA LEU A 60 10.32 -0.54 -16.63
C LEU A 60 9.62 -0.34 -15.28
N TYR A 61 10.01 -1.11 -14.27
CA TYR A 61 9.58 -0.86 -12.89
C TYR A 61 10.59 0.00 -12.16
N CYS A 62 10.09 1.02 -11.46
CA CYS A 62 10.86 1.86 -10.54
C CYS A 62 10.38 1.53 -9.13
N ILE A 63 11.20 0.84 -8.34
CA ILE A 63 10.80 0.27 -7.06
C ILE A 63 11.46 1.05 -5.93
N HIS A 64 10.63 1.67 -5.10
CA HIS A 64 11.03 2.33 -3.85
C HIS A 64 10.68 1.41 -2.69
N GLN A 65 11.68 0.92 -1.99
CA GLN A 65 11.51 0.13 -0.78
C GLN A 65 11.76 1.02 0.44
N ILE A 66 10.80 1.04 1.36
CA ILE A 66 10.78 1.91 2.53
C ILE A 66 10.42 1.09 3.78
N THR A 67 10.81 1.58 4.95
CA THR A 67 10.33 1.02 6.23
C THR A 67 9.77 2.12 7.10
N LEU A 68 8.58 1.86 7.63
CA LEU A 68 7.91 2.72 8.60
C LEU A 68 7.81 1.95 9.92
N ARG A 69 8.23 2.59 11.00
CA ARG A 69 8.12 2.05 12.36
C ARG A 69 6.87 2.61 13.02
N VAL A 70 6.11 1.75 13.68
CA VAL A 70 4.97 2.18 14.49
C VAL A 70 5.50 2.75 15.81
N VAL A 71 5.15 4.00 16.10
CA VAL A 71 5.64 4.74 17.27
C VAL A 71 5.03 4.18 18.56
N ASP A 72 3.73 3.91 18.54
CA ASP A 72 2.98 3.38 19.68
C ASP A 72 2.11 2.17 19.28
N PRO A 73 2.68 0.95 19.35
CA PRO A 73 1.96 -0.27 19.02
C PRO A 73 0.74 -0.52 19.90
N GLU A 74 0.73 -0.05 21.15
CA GLU A 74 -0.34 -0.27 22.12
C GLU A 74 -1.63 0.48 21.75
N ASN A 75 -1.53 1.53 20.94
CA ASN A 75 -2.66 2.33 20.44
C ASN A 75 -2.87 2.19 18.92
N SER A 76 -2.35 1.12 18.32
CA SER A 76 -2.39 0.87 16.88
C SER A 76 -3.27 -0.32 16.50
N GLN A 77 -4.40 -0.50 17.18
CA GLN A 77 -5.34 -1.62 16.94
C GLN A 77 -5.92 -1.63 15.53
N ILE A 78 -5.98 -0.47 14.86
CA ILE A 78 -6.52 -0.37 13.49
C ILE A 78 -5.69 -1.13 12.45
N ILE A 79 -4.43 -1.41 12.76
CA ILE A 79 -3.55 -2.31 11.97
C ILE A 79 -3.28 -3.63 12.70
N GLY A 80 -4.10 -3.96 13.71
CA GLY A 80 -4.00 -5.20 14.48
C GLY A 80 -2.90 -5.24 15.54
N LEU A 81 -2.25 -4.12 15.87
CA LEU A 81 -1.25 -4.07 16.94
C LEU A 81 -1.88 -3.81 18.32
N PRO A 82 -1.24 -4.24 19.42
CA PRO A 82 0.08 -4.92 19.49
C PRO A 82 0.01 -6.44 19.27
N GLN A 83 -1.18 -7.04 19.24
CA GLN A 83 -1.32 -8.50 19.17
C GLN A 83 -0.94 -9.10 17.81
N GLY A 84 -0.69 -8.27 16.79
CA GLY A 84 -0.45 -8.74 15.43
C GLY A 84 -1.67 -9.45 14.84
N GLN A 85 -2.87 -8.98 15.19
CA GLN A 85 -4.12 -9.50 14.67
C GLN A 85 -4.28 -9.17 13.17
N GLU A 86 -4.96 -10.06 12.48
CA GLU A 86 -5.35 -9.86 11.10
C GLU A 86 -6.44 -8.79 11.05
N PHE A 87 -6.42 -7.99 9.98
CA PHE A 87 -7.41 -6.94 9.77
C PHE A 87 -7.80 -6.88 8.30
N ALA A 88 -8.95 -6.27 8.02
CA ALA A 88 -9.46 -6.18 6.66
C ALA A 88 -9.71 -4.72 6.27
N THR A 89 -9.49 -4.40 5.00
CA THR A 89 -9.79 -3.10 4.41
C THR A 89 -10.57 -3.26 3.12
N THR A 90 -11.32 -2.24 2.74
CA THR A 90 -12.08 -2.21 1.49
C THR A 90 -11.49 -1.12 0.60
N GLU A 91 -11.20 -1.46 -0.66
CA GLU A 91 -10.63 -0.58 -1.67
C GLU A 91 -11.63 -0.44 -2.85
N GLY A 92 -11.75 0.75 -3.46
CA GLY A 92 -12.59 0.98 -4.66
C GLY A 92 -13.43 2.26 -4.64
N ASP A 93 -13.78 2.77 -5.82
CA ASP A 93 -14.56 4.00 -6.02
C ASP A 93 -16.07 3.76 -5.89
N PHE A 94 -16.68 4.40 -4.90
CA PHE A 94 -18.13 4.40 -4.63
C PHE A 94 -18.87 5.37 -5.56
N ASN A 95 -18.83 5.17 -6.88
CA ASN A 95 -19.72 5.92 -7.76
C ASN A 95 -21.12 5.29 -7.72
N PHE A 96 -21.96 5.80 -6.81
CA PHE A 96 -23.33 5.35 -6.47
C PHE A 96 -24.35 5.28 -7.62
N ASN A 97 -23.96 5.55 -8.87
CA ASN A 97 -24.87 5.50 -10.02
C ASN A 97 -24.88 4.13 -10.75
N GLY A 98 -24.02 3.18 -10.36
CA GLY A 98 -23.91 1.86 -10.99
C GLY A 98 -24.41 0.75 -10.07
N GLN A 99 -25.46 0.05 -10.53
CA GLN A 99 -25.97 -1.26 -10.11
C GLN A 99 -25.21 -1.99 -8.97
N HIS A 100 -25.94 -2.30 -7.90
CA HIS A 100 -25.54 -3.28 -6.88
C HIS A 100 -25.69 -4.70 -7.43
N ASP A 101 -24.72 -5.59 -7.18
CA ASP A 101 -24.93 -7.04 -7.27
C ASP A 101 -25.74 -7.51 -6.05
N GLU A 102 -26.57 -8.55 -6.23
CA GLU A 102 -27.50 -9.08 -5.20
C GLU A 102 -26.83 -9.53 -3.89
N ASP A 103 -25.50 -9.67 -3.85
CA ASP A 103 -24.74 -10.22 -2.71
C ASP A 103 -23.80 -9.22 -2.00
N GLY A 104 -24.07 -7.91 -2.11
CA GLY A 104 -23.69 -6.99 -1.01
C GLY A 104 -22.37 -6.24 -1.11
N LEU A 105 -21.77 -6.10 -2.30
CA LEU A 105 -20.69 -5.13 -2.53
C LEU A 105 -20.86 -4.44 -3.90
N PRO A 106 -20.70 -3.11 -4.00
CA PRO A 106 -20.79 -2.41 -5.27
C PRO A 106 -19.69 -2.88 -6.23
N ILE A 107 -20.01 -2.92 -7.52
CA ILE A 107 -19.09 -3.33 -8.59
C ILE A 107 -17.81 -2.47 -8.51
N GLY A 108 -16.65 -3.14 -8.40
CA GLY A 108 -15.34 -2.49 -8.31
C GLY A 108 -14.80 -2.31 -6.89
N SER A 109 -15.54 -2.73 -5.85
CA SER A 109 -15.01 -2.80 -4.49
C SER A 109 -14.29 -4.14 -4.24
N GLN A 110 -13.13 -4.07 -3.58
CA GLN A 110 -12.30 -5.21 -3.23
C GLN A 110 -12.09 -5.27 -1.71
N LEU A 111 -12.36 -6.43 -1.12
CA LEU A 111 -11.99 -6.73 0.26
C LEU A 111 -10.55 -7.26 0.30
N ASN A 112 -9.68 -6.58 1.04
CA ASN A 112 -8.30 -6.98 1.29
C ASN A 112 -8.18 -7.49 2.73
N ILE A 113 -7.60 -8.69 2.90
CA ILE A 113 -7.27 -9.24 4.23
C ILE A 113 -5.76 -9.13 4.43
N TRP A 114 -5.35 -8.47 5.50
CA TRP A 114 -3.96 -8.21 5.84
C TRP A 114 -3.51 -9.10 6.99
N MET A 115 -2.37 -9.74 6.80
CA MET A 115 -1.75 -10.62 7.79
C MET A 115 -0.33 -10.13 8.09
N TRP A 116 0.04 -10.18 9.37
CA TRP A 116 1.41 -9.92 9.78
C TRP A 116 2.33 -11.06 9.36
N ALA A 117 3.49 -10.73 8.78
CA ALA A 117 4.52 -11.70 8.50
C ALA A 117 4.97 -12.34 9.82
N ARG A 118 4.81 -13.66 9.93
CA ARG A 118 5.32 -14.44 11.06
C ARG A 118 6.63 -15.07 10.60
N ASP A 119 7.68 -14.94 11.39
CA ASP A 119 8.88 -15.75 11.16
C ASP A 119 8.45 -17.23 11.22
N LYS A 120 8.91 -18.02 10.24
CA LYS A 120 8.72 -19.46 10.31
C LYS A 120 9.44 -19.97 11.56
N PRO A 121 8.81 -20.84 12.36
CA PRO A 121 9.46 -21.43 13.53
C PRO A 121 10.70 -22.23 13.16
#